data_AF-A0A0G1YG08-F1
#
_entry.id   AF-A0A0G1YG08-F1
#
_cell.length_a   1.000
_cell.length_b   1.000
_cell.length_c   1.000
_cell.angle_alpha   90.00
_cell.angle_beta   90.00
_cell.angle_gamma   90.00
#
_symmetry.space_group_name_H-M   'P 1'
#
loop_
_entity.id
_entity.type
_entity.pdbx_description
1 polymer ?
#
loop_
_entity_poly.entity_id
_entity_poly.type
_entity_poly.pdbx_seq_one_letter_code
_entity_poly.pdbx_strand_id
1 'polypeptide(L)' 'MTATTNQELAELLLKTRETFRTERFSAAGARAKDPSAPKKLRRTIARVLTEQSSRS' A
#
# COMPACT_ATOMS: atom_id res chain seq x y z
N MET A 1 -4.99 14.36 -13.55
CA MET A 1 -4.36 13.22 -12.86
C MET A 1 -3.10 12.90 -13.62
N THR A 2 -1.94 12.90 -12.97
CA THR A 2 -0.68 12.46 -13.61
C THR A 2 -0.90 11.04 -14.10
N ALA A 3 -0.67 10.80 -15.39
CA ALA A 3 -0.90 9.51 -16.03
C ALA A 3 0.11 8.49 -15.51
N THR A 4 -0.19 7.91 -14.35
CA THR A 4 0.59 6.80 -13.80
C THR A 4 0.42 5.61 -14.71
N THR A 5 1.50 5.04 -15.22
CA THR A 5 1.43 3.87 -16.10
C THR A 5 0.96 2.63 -15.34
N ASN A 6 0.45 1.60 -16.04
CA ASN A 6 0.06 0.34 -15.40
C ASN A 6 1.24 -0.33 -14.69
N GLN A 7 2.46 -0.14 -15.21
CA GLN A 7 3.70 -0.61 -14.58
C GLN A 7 3.96 0.12 -13.26
N GLU A 8 3.82 1.45 -13.23
CA GLU A 8 3.97 2.23 -11.99
C GLU A 8 2.94 1.82 -10.92
N LEU A 9 1.71 1.50 -11.32
CA LEU A 9 0.70 0.96 -10.39
C LEU A 9 1.09 -0.40 -9.82
N ALA A 10 1.66 -1.29 -10.65
CA ALA A 10 2.14 -2.59 -10.19
C ALA A 10 3.32 -2.45 -9.20
N GLU A 11 4.28 -1.57 -9.51
CA GLU A 11 5.40 -1.26 -8.62
C GLU A 11 4.93 -0.63 -7.30
N LEU A 12 3.97 0.30 -7.37
CA LEU A 12 3.38 0.93 -6.20
C LEU A 12 2.66 -0.10 -5.32
N LEU A 13 1.93 -1.04 -5.91
CA LEU A 13 1.26 -2.12 -5.19
C LEU A 13 2.27 -3.01 -4.46
N LEU A 14 3.36 -3.41 -5.12
CA LEU A 14 4.42 -4.24 -4.54
C LEU A 14 5.08 -3.54 -3.36
N LYS A 15 5.56 -2.30 -3.55
CA LYS A 15 6.20 -1.50 -2.50
C LYS A 15 5.26 -1.29 -1.31
N THR A 16 3.99 -0.97 -1.56
CA THR A 16 3.01 -0.73 -0.49
C THR A 16 2.73 -2.02 0.33
N ARG A 17 2.68 -3.18 -0.33
CA ARG A 17 2.51 -4.48 0.35
C ARG A 17 3.73 -4.85 1.21
N GLU A 18 4.94 -4.57 0.72
CA GLU A 18 6.17 -4.77 1.48
C GLU A 18 6.20 -3.86 2.71
N THR A 19 5.91 -2.56 2.55
CA THR A 19 5.79 -1.63 3.70
C THR A 19 4.75 -2.11 4.70
N PHE A 20 3.59 -2.58 4.23
CA PHE A 20 2.55 -3.12 5.10
C PHE A 20 3.00 -4.36 5.88
N ARG A 21 3.82 -5.22 5.26
CA ARG A 21 4.44 -6.35 5.95
C ARG A 21 5.41 -5.86 7.02
N THR A 22 6.31 -4.95 6.69
CA THR A 22 7.28 -4.39 7.63
C THR A 22 6.59 -3.73 8.83
N GLU A 23 5.56 -2.92 8.61
CA GLU A 23 4.77 -2.29 9.69
C GLU A 23 4.09 -3.31 10.61
N ARG A 24 3.66 -4.46 10.08
CA ARG A 24 3.09 -5.54 10.91
C ARG A 24 4.13 -6.22 11.78
N PHE A 25 5.35 -6.41 11.26
CA PHE A 25 6.43 -7.03 12.01
C PHE A 25 7.12 -6.04 12.97
N SER A 26 7.22 -4.76 12.64
CA SER A 26 7.76 -3.73 13.54
C SER A 26 6.85 -3.50 14.75
N ALA A 27 5.54 -3.64 14.57
CA ALA A 27 4.58 -3.62 15.67
C ALA A 27 4.63 -4.90 16.54
N ALA A 28 5.22 -5.99 16.04
CA ALA A 28 5.41 -7.22 16.80
C ALA A 28 6.67 -7.08 17.68
N GLY A 29 6.52 -6.41 18.83
CA GLY A 29 7.61 -6.26 19.81
C GLY A 29 7.59 -4.93 20.56
N ALA A 30 6.89 -3.93 20.05
CA ALA A 30 6.68 -2.65 20.72
C ALA A 30 5.42 -1.93 20.19
N ARG A 31 5.02 -0.85 20.86
CA ARG A 31 3.94 0.02 20.37
C ARG A 31 4.36 0.63 19.04
N ALA A 32 3.54 0.44 18.00
CA ALA A 32 3.76 1.06 16.70
C ALA A 32 3.87 2.58 16.81
N LYS A 33 4.84 3.17 16.11
CA LYS A 33 5.07 4.63 16.09
C LYS A 33 3.89 5.39 15.48
N ASP A 34 3.28 4.86 14.41
CA ASP A 34 2.01 5.34 13.85
C ASP A 34 0.97 4.21 13.88
N PRO A 35 0.06 4.18 14.86
CA PRO A 35 -0.99 3.15 14.93
C PRO A 35 -1.97 3.22 13.75
N SER A 36 -2.01 4.33 13.01
CA SER A 36 -2.89 4.51 11.85
C SER A 36 -2.26 4.04 10.53
N ALA A 37 -0.94 3.75 10.51
CA ALA A 37 -0.23 3.35 9.30
C ALA A 37 -0.82 2.08 8.62
N PRO A 38 -1.17 0.99 9.34
CA PRO A 38 -1.81 -0.18 8.74
C PRO A 38 -3.10 0.15 7.99
N LYS A 39 -3.93 1.06 8.54
CA LYS A 39 -5.20 1.47 7.92
C LYS A 39 -4.94 2.29 6.64
N LYS A 40 -3.97 3.21 6.68
CA LYS A 40 -3.58 4.04 5.53
C LYS A 40 -3.05 3.16 4.39
N LEU A 41 -2.14 2.23 4.68
CA LEU A 41 -1.54 1.33 3.69
C LEU A 41 -2.58 0.42 3.03
N ARG A 42 -3.52 -0.16 3.80
CA ARG A 42 -4.64 -0.93 3.23
C ARG A 42 -5.51 -0.11 2.29
N ARG A 43 -5.79 1.16 2.64
CA ARG A 43 -6.57 2.07 1.78
C ARG A 43 -5.85 2.37 0.47
N THR A 44 -4.53 2.56 0.52
CA THR A 44 -3.72 2.76 -0.69
C THR A 44 -3.74 1.52 -1.59
N ILE A 45 -3.55 0.32 -1.02
CA ILE A 45 -3.65 -0.94 -1.76
C ILE A 45 -5.00 -1.05 -2.48
N ALA A 46 -6.10 -0.79 -1.77
CA ALA A 46 -7.44 -0.85 -2.37
C ALA A 46 -7.58 0.12 -3.54
N ARG A 47 -7.12 1.38 -3.39
CA ARG A 47 -7.17 2.37 -4.48
C ARG A 47 -6.38 1.94 -5.71
N VAL A 48 -5.19 1.38 -5.51
CA VAL A 48 -4.35 0.89 -6.63
C VAL A 48 -5.03 -0.26 -7.35
N LEU A 49 -5.64 -1.21 -6.61
CA LEU A 49 -6.37 -2.33 -7.22
C LEU A 49 -7.63 -1.85 -7.96
N THR A 50 -8.37 -0.87 -7.42
CA THR A 50 -9.52 -0.27 -8.11
C THR A 50 -9.09 0.40 -9.40
N GLU A 51 -7.99 1.15 -9.39
CA GLU A 51 -7.45 1.80 -10.59
C GLU A 51 -6.94 0.79 -11.62
N GLN A 52 -6.30 -0.30 -11.19
CA GLN A 52 -5.90 -1.38 -12.10
C GLN A 52 -7.12 -2.05 -12.74
N SER A 53 -8.18 -2.29 -11.96
CA SER A 53 -9.42 -2.91 -12.44
C SER A 53 -10.26 -1.99 -13.33
N SER A 54 -10.18 -0.66 -13.16
CA SER A 54 -10.90 0.27 -14.03
C SER A 54 -10.24 0.44 -15.41
N ARG A 55 -8.98 0.01 -15.54
CA ARG A 55 -8.17 0.12 -16.76
C ARG A 55 -8.07 -1.19 -17.56
N SER A 56 -8.53 -2.30 -17.00
CA SER A 56 -8.63 -3.61 -17.66
C SER A 56 -9.95 -3.72 -18.42
#